data_AF-A0A1H2DT96-F1
#
_entry.id   AF-A0A1H2DT96-F1
#
_cell.length_a   1.000
_cell.length_b   1.000
_cell.length_c   1.000
_cell.angle_alpha   90.00
_cell.angle_beta   90.00
_cell.angle_gamma   90.00
#
_symmetry.space_group_name_H-M   'P 1'
#
loop_
_entity.id
_entity.type
_entity.pdbx_description
1 polymer ?
#
loop_
_entity_poly.entity_id
_entity_poly.type
_entity_poly.pdbx_seq_one_letter_code
_entity_poly.pdbx_strand_id
1 'polypeptide(L)'
;MTLQKIKSIHGKDEYVLLPMAVYRALKDQIEKELATCEVGEDAEQPYEPFVLEDYVDNPVALARIKAGITQEQLALRMGVSQAYVSQIERRSNITSKMLERVHSAIHNVD
;
A
#
# COMPACT_ATOMS: atom_id res chain seq x y z
N MET A 1 -12.14 -11.29 -30.42
CA MET A 1 -11.77 -12.71 -30.23
C MET A 1 -10.36 -12.75 -29.67
N THR A 2 -10.20 -13.23 -28.44
CA THR A 2 -8.90 -13.24 -27.74
C THR A 2 -8.30 -14.63 -27.90
N LEU A 3 -7.28 -14.76 -28.74
CA LEU A 3 -6.57 -16.04 -28.95
C LEU A 3 -5.61 -16.27 -27.79
N GLN A 4 -5.72 -17.41 -27.11
CA GLN A 4 -4.78 -17.81 -26.08
C GLN A 4 -3.43 -18.16 -26.73
N LYS A 5 -2.35 -17.54 -26.23
CA LYS A 5 -0.99 -17.70 -26.75
C LYS A 5 -0.15 -18.45 -25.72
N ILE A 6 0.70 -19.36 -26.18
CA ILE A 6 1.78 -19.93 -25.36
C ILE A 6 3.13 -19.45 -25.89
N LYS A 7 4.12 -19.31 -25.00
CA LYS A 7 5.47 -18.92 -25.40
C LYS A 7 6.32 -20.17 -25.61
N SER A 8 6.94 -20.26 -26.78
CA SER A 8 7.97 -21.27 -27.07
C SER A 8 9.20 -21.08 -26.16
N ILE A 9 10.04 -22.12 -26.04
CA ILE A 9 11.33 -22.04 -25.34
C ILE A 9 12.28 -20.98 -25.93
N HIS A 10 12.02 -20.53 -27.15
CA HIS A 10 12.74 -19.45 -27.84
C HIS A 10 12.00 -18.09 -27.81
N GLY A 11 10.96 -17.96 -26.97
CA GLY A 11 10.25 -16.70 -26.73
C GLY A 11 9.33 -16.22 -27.85
N LYS A 12 9.09 -17.05 -28.87
CA LYS A 12 8.14 -16.76 -29.95
C LYS A 12 6.73 -17.20 -29.58
N ASP A 13 5.74 -16.45 -30.07
CA ASP A 13 4.32 -16.79 -29.92
C ASP A 13 4.01 -18.07 -30.70
N GLU A 14 3.59 -19.11 -29.98
CA GLU A 14 3.08 -20.35 -30.56
C GLU A 14 1.60 -20.54 -30.20
N TYR A 15 0.90 -21.25 -31.09
CA TYR A 15 -0.54 -21.47 -30.97
C TYR A 15 -0.81 -22.97 -30.94
N VAL A 16 -1.60 -23.42 -29.97
CA VAL A 16 -2.10 -24.80 -29.91
C VAL A 16 -3.56 -24.80 -30.34
N LEU A 17 -3.85 -25.52 -31.43
CA LEU A 17 -5.22 -25.78 -31.85
C LEU A 17 -5.72 -27.03 -31.15
N LEU A 18 -6.59 -26.84 -30.16
CA LEU A 18 -7.23 -27.94 -29.44
C LEU A 18 -8.64 -28.17 -30.01
N PRO A 19 -8.96 -29.36 -30.54
CA PRO A 19 -10.31 -29.67 -30.96
C PRO A 19 -11.31 -29.46 -29.82
N MET A 20 -12.45 -28.83 -30.12
CA MET A 20 -13.44 -28.44 -29.09
C MET A 20 -13.96 -29.61 -28.27
N ALA A 21 -14.08 -30.80 -28.86
CA ALA A 21 -14.48 -32.01 -28.14
C ALA A 21 -13.45 -32.42 -27.09
N VAL A 22 -12.16 -32.32 -27.42
CA VAL A 22 -11.05 -32.63 -26.52
C VAL A 22 -10.97 -31.60 -25.39
N TYR A 23 -11.12 -30.31 -25.71
CA TYR A 23 -11.19 -29.25 -24.70
C TYR A 23 -12.30 -29.52 -23.69
N ARG A 24 -13.52 -29.80 -24.13
CA ARG A 24 -14.66 -30.05 -23.24
C ARG A 24 -14.46 -31.26 -22.35
N ALA A 25 -13.84 -32.33 -22.86
CA ALA A 25 -13.56 -33.53 -22.08
C ALA A 25 -12.47 -33.30 -21.02
N LEU A 26 -11.48 -32.45 -21.32
CA LEU A 26 -10.37 -32.17 -20.41
C LEU A 26 -10.64 -30.99 -19.48
N LYS A 27 -11.62 -30.13 -19.79
CA LYS A 27 -11.91 -28.91 -19.05
C LYS A 27 -12.12 -29.18 -17.56
N ASP A 28 -12.93 -30.18 -17.23
CA ASP A 28 -13.24 -30.50 -15.83
C ASP A 28 -12.00 -30.96 -15.05
N GLN A 29 -11.08 -31.68 -15.72
CA GLN A 29 -9.81 -32.08 -15.13
C GLN A 29 -8.86 -30.88 -14.95
N ILE A 30 -8.79 -30.00 -15.94
CA ILE A 30 -7.99 -28.77 -15.87
C ILE A 30 -8.48 -27.86 -14.73
N GLU A 31 -9.79 -27.65 -14.61
CA GLU A 31 -10.38 -26.84 -13.53
C GLU A 31 -10.11 -27.45 -12.15
N LYS A 32 -10.18 -28.78 -12.02
CA LYS A 32 -9.89 -29.48 -10.77
C LYS A 32 -8.42 -29.37 -10.37
N GLU A 33 -7.49 -29.56 -11.30
CA GLU A 33 -6.05 -29.44 -11.05
C GLU A 33 -5.67 -27.97 -10.74
N LEU A 34 -6.21 -27.00 -11.48
CA LEU A 34 -6.01 -25.57 -11.20
C LEU A 34 -6.54 -25.19 -9.81
N ALA A 35 -7.75 -25.62 -9.45
CA ALA A 35 -8.30 -25.37 -8.12
C ALA A 35 -7.44 -25.99 -7.01
N THR A 36 -6.68 -27.05 -7.30
CA THR A 36 -5.75 -27.68 -6.34
C THR A 36 -4.43 -26.91 -6.25
N CYS A 37 -3.98 -26.30 -7.36
CA CYS A 37 -2.80 -25.42 -7.40
C CYS A 37 -3.05 -24.06 -6.72
N GLU A 38 -4.26 -23.48 -6.86
CA GLU A 38 -4.65 -22.23 -6.20
C GLU A 38 -4.62 -22.35 -4.66
N VAL A 39 -4.87 -23.54 -4.10
CA VAL A 39 -4.74 -23.77 -2.63
C VAL A 39 -3.28 -23.66 -2.15
N GLY A 40 -2.30 -23.79 -3.05
CA GLY A 40 -0.87 -23.72 -2.72
C GLY A 40 -0.24 -22.33 -2.84
N GLU A 41 -0.81 -21.45 -3.68
CA GLU A 41 -0.20 -20.15 -4.03
C GLU A 41 -1.13 -18.94 -3.79
N ASP A 42 -2.44 -19.15 -3.59
CA ASP A 42 -3.42 -18.11 -3.24
C ASP A 42 -3.97 -18.31 -1.82
N ALA A 43 -3.08 -18.44 -0.83
CA ALA A 43 -3.38 -17.76 0.41
C ALA A 43 -3.34 -16.27 0.09
N GLU A 44 -4.45 -15.72 -0.44
CA GLU A 44 -4.70 -14.27 -0.49
C GLU A 44 -4.13 -13.71 0.81
N GLN A 45 -3.01 -12.99 0.73
CA GLN A 45 -2.43 -12.42 1.93
C GLN A 45 -3.57 -11.64 2.58
N PRO A 46 -3.98 -12.00 3.81
CA PRO A 46 -5.16 -11.41 4.41
C PRO A 46 -5.00 -9.91 4.33
N TYR A 47 -6.04 -9.21 3.86
CA TYR A 47 -6.01 -7.75 3.73
C TYR A 47 -5.53 -7.14 5.05
N GLU A 48 -4.31 -6.61 5.04
CA GLU A 48 -3.74 -5.90 6.19
C GLU A 48 -4.10 -4.42 6.08
N PRO A 49 -4.84 -3.86 7.06
CA PRO A 49 -5.11 -2.42 7.09
C PRO A 49 -3.82 -1.62 7.11
N PHE A 50 -3.77 -0.52 6.35
CA PHE A 50 -2.66 0.41 6.42
C PHE A 50 -2.68 1.17 7.75
N VAL A 51 -1.79 0.80 8.66
CA VAL A 51 -1.60 1.47 9.95
C VAL A 51 -0.44 2.45 9.82
N LEU A 52 -0.72 3.75 10.00
CA LEU A 52 0.27 4.80 9.76
C LEU A 52 1.45 4.74 10.76
N GLU A 53 1.16 4.30 11.98
CA GLU A 53 2.12 4.10 13.07
C GLU A 53 3.28 3.17 12.68
N ASP A 54 3.05 2.24 11.75
CA ASP A 54 4.06 1.29 11.30
C ASP A 54 5.08 1.91 10.33
N TYR A 55 4.79 3.11 9.80
CA TYR A 55 5.60 3.79 8.79
C TYR A 55 6.13 5.15 9.25
N VAL A 56 5.65 5.68 10.37
CA VAL A 56 5.98 7.03 10.85
C VAL A 56 6.41 7.00 12.32
N ASP A 57 7.72 6.98 12.55
CA ASP A 57 8.29 6.97 13.90
C ASP A 57 8.09 8.29 14.65
N ASN A 58 8.10 9.42 13.92
CA ASN A 58 8.09 10.72 14.54
C ASN A 58 6.67 11.11 14.99
N PRO A 59 6.46 11.34 16.30
CA PRO A 59 5.12 11.59 16.83
C PRO A 59 4.52 12.93 16.36
N VAL A 60 5.36 13.91 15.99
CA VAL A 60 4.89 15.18 15.40
C VAL A 60 4.38 14.96 13.99
N ALA A 61 5.14 14.23 13.15
CA ALA A 61 4.72 13.90 11.80
C ALA A 61 3.43 13.08 11.81
N LEU A 62 3.34 12.11 12.73
CA LEU A 62 2.16 11.27 12.92
C LEU A 62 0.94 12.10 13.33
N ALA A 63 1.06 12.98 14.32
CA ALA A 63 -0.02 13.88 14.74
C ALA A 63 -0.48 14.79 13.60
N ARG A 64 0.46 15.33 12.80
CA ARG A 64 0.18 16.18 11.65
C ARG A 64 -0.60 15.44 10.56
N ILE A 65 -0.16 14.23 10.20
CA ILE A 65 -0.80 13.42 9.15
C ILE A 65 -2.21 12.99 9.60
N LYS A 66 -2.37 12.58 10.88
CA LYS A 66 -3.69 12.29 11.45
C LYS A 66 -4.63 13.50 11.43
N ALA A 67 -4.09 14.71 11.58
CA ALA A 67 -4.84 15.95 11.47
C ALA A 67 -5.12 16.39 10.02
N GLY A 68 -4.54 15.71 9.02
CA GLY A 68 -4.75 16.03 7.61
C GLY A 68 -4.15 17.37 7.14
N ILE A 69 -3.14 17.90 7.84
CA ILE A 69 -2.54 19.20 7.52
C ILE A 69 -1.14 19.08 6.93
N THR A 70 -0.73 20.09 6.15
CA THR A 70 0.62 20.17 5.59
C THR A 70 1.63 20.71 6.61
N GLN A 71 2.93 20.53 6.35
CA GLN A 71 3.98 21.10 7.18
C GLN A 71 3.91 22.64 7.23
N GLU A 72 3.52 23.28 6.12
CA GLU A 72 3.33 24.73 6.05
C GLU A 72 2.18 25.21 6.93
N GLN A 73 1.05 24.48 6.91
CA GLN A 73 -0.10 24.79 7.75
C GLN A 73 0.23 24.61 9.24
N LEU A 74 0.94 23.54 9.60
CA LEU A 74 1.40 23.36 10.98
C LEU A 74 2.36 24.48 11.40
N ALA A 75 3.29 24.86 10.51
CA ALA A 75 4.23 25.94 10.76
C ALA A 75 3.51 27.28 11.01
N LEU A 76 2.50 27.59 10.17
CA LEU A 76 1.64 28.77 10.32
C LEU A 76 0.94 28.77 11.70
N ARG A 77 0.29 27.66 12.08
CA ARG A 77 -0.42 27.54 13.36
C ARG A 77 0.52 27.62 14.57
N MET A 78 1.76 27.16 14.42
CA MET A 78 2.78 27.23 15.47
C MET A 78 3.58 28.53 15.48
N GLY A 79 3.40 29.42 14.50
CA GLY A 79 4.18 30.66 14.35
C GLY A 79 5.68 30.42 14.11
N VAL A 80 6.03 29.33 13.41
CA VAL A 80 7.43 28.95 13.11
C VAL A 80 7.65 28.81 11.60
N SER A 81 8.90 28.64 11.17
CA SER A 81 9.19 28.35 9.76
C SER A 81 8.86 26.90 9.38
N GLN A 82 8.49 26.69 8.12
CA GLN A 82 8.27 25.33 7.59
C GLN A 82 9.56 24.48 7.66
N ALA A 83 10.73 25.09 7.48
CA ALA A 83 12.03 24.42 7.65
C ALA A 83 12.22 23.88 9.09
N TYR A 84 11.74 24.62 10.10
CA TYR A 84 11.78 24.15 11.49
C TYR A 84 10.87 22.94 11.70
N VAL A 85 9.66 22.93 11.11
CA VAL A 85 8.75 21.77 11.13
C VAL A 85 9.39 20.56 10.43
N SER A 86 10.01 20.76 9.26
CA SER A 86 10.75 19.69 8.59
C SER A 86 11.91 19.16 9.43
N GLN A 87 12.59 20.02 10.21
CA GLN A 87 13.70 19.59 11.04
C GLN A 87 13.23 18.75 12.22
N ILE A 88 12.11 19.12 12.85
CA ILE A 88 11.58 18.40 14.02
C ILE A 88 11.01 17.04 13.60
N GLU A 89 10.38 16.93 12.42
CA GLU A 89 9.85 15.67 11.90
C GLU A 89 10.94 14.65 11.55
N ARG A 90 12.19 15.11 11.34
CA ARG A 90 13.35 14.24 11.09
C ARG A 90 14.08 13.79 12.35
N ARG A 91 13.77 14.37 13.52
CA ARG A 91 14.41 13.99 14.79
C ARG A 91 13.73 12.73 15.34
N SER A 92 14.50 11.83 15.92
CA SER A 92 13.95 10.65 16.61
C SER A 92 13.38 10.97 17.99
N ASN A 93 13.94 11.98 18.66
CA ASN A 93 13.54 12.35 20.01
C ASN A 93 12.84 13.72 20.01
N ILE A 94 11.57 13.72 20.42
CA ILE A 94 10.76 14.92 20.63
C ILE A 94 10.47 15.05 22.14
N THR A 95 10.56 16.26 22.68
CA THR A 95 10.20 16.52 24.08
C THR A 95 8.67 16.57 24.25
N SER A 96 8.17 16.13 25.40
CA SER A 96 6.73 16.16 25.73
C SER A 96 6.12 17.55 25.54
N LYS A 97 6.81 18.58 26.02
CA LYS A 97 6.43 19.99 25.86
C LYS A 97 6.23 20.39 24.39
N MET A 98 7.03 19.83 23.48
CA MET A 98 6.91 20.13 22.06
C MET A 98 5.71 19.44 21.44
N LEU A 99 5.43 18.19 21.83
CA LEU A 99 4.21 17.48 21.42
C LEU A 99 2.95 18.17 21.91
N GLU A 100 2.91 18.61 23.16
CA GLU A 100 1.80 19.40 23.71
C GLU A 100 1.54 20.67 22.89
N ARG A 101 2.62 21.36 22.50
CA ARG A 101 2.53 22.55 21.66
C ARG A 101 1.99 22.25 20.27
N VAL A 102 2.39 21.13 19.67
CA VAL A 102 1.89 20.66 18.36
C VAL A 102 0.41 20.30 18.45
N HIS A 103 0.01 19.51 19.46
CA HIS A 103 -1.39 19.15 19.68
C HIS A 103 -2.27 20.39 19.90
N SER A 104 -1.79 21.35 20.69
CA SER A 104 -2.49 22.61 20.90
C SER A 104 -2.66 23.37 19.57
N ALA A 105 -1.62 23.45 18.74
CA ALA A 105 -1.70 24.10 17.43
C ALA A 105 -2.62 23.36 16.44
N ILE A 106 -2.80 22.05 16.58
CA ILE A 106 -3.69 21.25 15.74
C ILE A 106 -5.16 21.46 16.15
N HIS A 107 -5.45 21.45 17.46
CA HIS A 107 -6.82 21.49 17.99
C HIS A 107 -7.39 22.90 18.21
N ASN A 108 -6.55 23.93 18.42
CA ASN A 108 -7.01 25.32 18.60
C ASN A 108 -7.29 26.00 17.26
N VAL A 109 -8.18 25.41 16.47
CA VAL A 109 -8.81 26.10 15.33
C VAL A 109 -10.25 26.39 15.74
N ASP A 110 -10.44 27.60 16.28
CA ASP A 110 -11.72 28.30 16.20
C ASP A 110 -11.90 28.88 14.79
#